data_AF-A0A4P1LYD9-F1
#
_entry.id   AF-A0A4P1LYD9-F1
#
_cell.length_a   1.000
_cell.length_b   1.000
_cell.length_c   1.000
_cell.angle_alpha   90.00
_cell.angle_beta   90.00
_cell.angle_gamma   90.00
#
_symmetry.space_group_name_H-M   'P 1'
#
loop_
_entity.id
_entity.type
_entity.pdbx_description
1 polymer ?
#
loop_
_entity_poly.entity_id
_entity_poly.type
_entity_poly.pdbx_seq_one_letter_code
_entity_poly.pdbx_strand_id
1 'polypeptide(L)' 'GYCATKGIKCNDIHCCSGLKCDSKRKVCVKG' A
#
# COMPACT_ATOMS: atom_id res chain seq x y z
N GLY A 1 -9.57 0.34 -11.73
CA GLY A 1 -8.60 -0.37 -10.89
C GLY A 1 -8.29 0.51 -9.70
N TYR A 2 -8.56 0.03 -8.49
CA TYR A 2 -8.32 0.79 -7.26
C TYR A 2 -6.95 0.42 -6.69
N CYS A 3 -6.19 1.42 -6.23
CA CYS A 3 -4.90 1.22 -5.56
C CYS A 3 -4.94 1.82 -4.15
N ALA A 4 -4.18 1.24 -3.21
CA ALA A 4 -4.15 1.71 -1.83
C ALA A 4 -3.21 2.91 -1.67
N THR A 5 -3.73 3.99 -1.09
CA THR A 5 -2.99 5.21 -0.77
C THR A 5 -2.23 5.07 0.55
N LYS A 6 -1.37 6.04 0.90
CA LYS A 6 -0.52 5.97 2.09
C LYS A 6 -1.34 5.75 3.37
N GLY A 7 -0.98 4.73 4.14
CA GLY A 7 -1.67 4.33 5.37
C GLY A 7 -2.85 3.38 5.17
N ILE A 8 -3.29 3.15 3.93
CA ILE A 8 -4.33 2.17 3.61
C ILE A 8 -3.73 0.76 3.58
N LYS A 9 -4.51 -0.23 4.02
CA LYS A 9 -4.11 -1.63 4.02
C LYS A 9 -3.93 -2.16 2.60
N CYS A 10 -2.85 -2.90 2.38
CA CYS A 10 -2.45 -3.47 1.10
C CYS A 10 -2.46 -5.01 1.07
N ASN A 11 -3.37 -5.62 1.83
CA ASN A 11 -3.49 -7.09 1.89
C ASN A 11 -3.86 -7.72 0.55
N ASP A 12 -4.80 -7.12 -0.17
CA ASP A 12 -5.38 -7.66 -1.42
C ASP A 12 -5.26 -6.66 -2.59
N ILE A 13 -4.80 -5.44 -2.29
CA ILE A 13 -4.73 -4.33 -3.23
C ILE A 13 -3.29 -3.82 -3.31
N HIS A 14 -2.83 -3.57 -4.54
CA HIS A 14 -1.55 -2.91 -4.78
C HIS A 14 -1.57 -1.47 -4.31
N CYS A 15 -0.45 -1.03 -3.74
CA CYS A 15 -0.25 0.38 -3.41
C CYS A 15 -0.17 1.23 -4.68
N CYS A 16 -0.69 2.46 -4.62
CA CYS A 16 -0.57 3.40 -5.72
C CYS A 16 0.91 3.72 -6.03
N SER A 17 1.20 4.18 -7.26
CA SER A 17 2.56 4.48 -7.71
C SER A 17 3.34 5.35 -6.71
N GLY A 18 4.59 4.96 -6.45
CA GLY A 18 5.46 5.60 -5.46
C GLY A 18 5.26 5.14 -4.01
N LEU A 19 4.36 4.17 -3.79
CA LEU A 19 4.14 3.54 -2.50
C LEU A 19 4.47 2.05 -2.56
N LYS A 20 5.00 1.50 -1.46
CA LYS A 20 5.25 0.08 -1.25
C LYS A 20 4.40 -0.44 -0.11
N CYS A 21 3.99 -1.71 -0.19
CA CYS A 21 3.30 -2.36 0.90
C CYS A 21 4.30 -2.73 1.99
N ASP A 22 4.16 -2.15 3.19
CA ASP A 22 4.96 -2.55 4.34
C ASP A 22 4.49 -3.90 4.86
N SER A 23 5.35 -4.93 4.78
CA SER A 23 4.98 -6.31 5.14
C SER A 23 4.68 -6.51 6.63
N LYS A 24 5.18 -5.63 7.52
CA LYS A 24 4.97 -5.72 8.98
C LYS A 24 3.63 -5.15 9.39
N ARG A 25 3.27 -3.98 8.88
CA ARG A 25 2.05 -3.23 9.19
C ARG A 25 0.93 -3.47 8.20
N LYS A 26 1.24 -4.12 7.06
CA LYS A 26 0.32 -4.41 5.95
C LYS A 26 -0.36 -3.16 5.40
N VAL A 27 0.36 -2.03 5.38
CA VAL A 27 -0.13 -0.75 4.88
C VAL A 27 0.80 -0.16 3.84
N CYS A 28 0.27 0.65 2.93
CA CYS A 28 1.08 1.37 1.95
C CYS A 28 1.89 2.47 2.61
N VAL A 29 3.20 2.43 2.41
CA VAL A 29 4.17 3.42 2.86
C VAL A 29 4.90 4.01 1.66
N LYS A 30 5.56 5.16 1.85
CA LYS A 30 6.36 5.76 0.78
C LYS A 30 7.53 4.82 0.46
N GLY A 31 7.61 4.41 -0.80
CA GLY A 31 8.51 3.36 -1.27
C GLY A 31 9.94 3.81 -1.49
#